data_AF-A0A087B3Z1-F1
#
_entry.id   AF-A0A087B3Z1-F1
#
_cell.length_a   1.000
_cell.length_b   1.000
_cell.length_c   1.000
_cell.angle_alpha   90.00
_cell.angle_beta   90.00
_cell.angle_gamma   90.00
#
_symmetry.space_group_name_H-M   'P 1'
#
loop_
_entity.id
_entity.type
_entity.pdbx_description
1 polymer ?
#
loop_
_entity_poly.entity_id
_entity_poly.type
_entity_poly.pdbx_seq_one_letter_code
_entity_poly.pdbx_strand_id
1 'polypeptide(L)' 'MAKTRKSGSPKPQPHSAVTGRFVTKKYAESHPKTTAYVTPKKH' A
#
# COMPACT_ATOMS: atom_id res chain seq x y z
N MET A 1 10.48 23.54 13.97
CA MET A 1 9.10 23.04 13.75
C MET A 1 9.15 21.58 13.31
N ALA A 2 9.02 20.64 14.23
CA ALA A 2 8.71 19.26 13.86
C ALA A 2 7.23 19.24 13.44
N LYS A 3 6.95 19.10 12.14
CA LYS A 3 5.59 18.83 11.65
C LYS A 3 5.17 17.52 12.29
N THR A 4 4.25 17.59 13.25
CA THR A 4 3.58 16.41 13.80
C THR A 4 2.92 15.71 12.62
N ARG A 5 3.55 14.65 12.11
CA ARG A 5 3.05 13.92 10.95
C ARG A 5 1.81 13.20 11.44
N LYS A 6 0.66 13.80 11.12
CA LYS A 6 -0.70 13.28 11.22
C LYS A 6 -0.68 11.77 11.43
N SER A 7 -1.07 11.33 12.62
CA SER A 7 -1.30 9.94 13.03
C SER A 7 -2.46 9.34 12.24
N GLY A 8 -2.37 9.35 10.91
CA GLY A 8 -3.26 8.60 10.05
C GLY A 8 -2.74 7.18 9.98
N SER A 9 -3.60 6.21 10.25
CA SER A 9 -3.32 4.80 10.02
C SER A 9 -2.64 4.62 8.65
N PRO A 10 -1.57 3.82 8.57
CA PRO A 10 -0.87 3.64 7.32
C PRO A 10 -1.86 3.14 6.27
N LYS A 11 -2.01 3.89 5.18
CA LYS A 11 -2.98 3.56 4.14
C LYS A 11 -2.58 2.24 3.48
N PRO A 12 -3.54 1.36 3.15
CA PRO A 12 -3.24 0.16 2.40
C PRO A 12 -2.53 0.53 1.10
N GLN A 13 -1.34 -0.03 0.90
CA GLN A 13 -0.57 0.14 -0.34
C GLN A 13 -0.69 -1.12 -1.20
N PRO A 14 -1.04 -0.99 -2.48
CA PRO A 14 -1.05 -2.11 -3.39
C PRO A 14 0.39 -2.56 -3.69
N HIS A 15 0.61 -3.87 -3.66
CA HIS A 15 1.87 -4.51 -4.02
C HIS A 15 1.58 -5.76 -4.85
N SER A 16 2.51 -6.12 -5.72
CA SER A 16 2.43 -7.36 -6.48
C SER A 16 2.47 -8.55 -5.51
N ALA A 17 1.46 -9.40 -5.56
CA ALA A 17 1.45 -10.65 -4.79
C ALA A 17 2.51 -11.64 -5.30
N VAL A 18 2.99 -11.45 -6.54
CA VAL A 18 3.97 -12.31 -7.19
C VAL A 18 5.40 -11.91 -6.82
N THR A 19 5.70 -10.60 -6.87
CA THR A 19 7.08 -10.09 -6.71
C THR A 19 7.31 -9.31 -5.42
N GLY A 20 6.26 -9.00 -4.66
CA GLY A 20 6.34 -8.17 -3.45
C GLY A 20 6.54 -6.67 -3.71
N ARG A 21 6.71 -6.24 -4.98
CA ARG A 21 6.97 -4.84 -5.33
C ARG A 21 5.74 -3.98 -5.15
N PHE A 22 5.89 -2.78 -4.57
CA PHE A 22 4.82 -1.80 -4.52
C PHE A 22 4.47 -1.30 -5.92
N VAL A 23 3.17 -1.23 -6.19
CA VAL A 23 2.63 -0.81 -7.48
C VAL A 23 1.71 0.41 -7.29
N THR A 24 1.32 1.04 -8.39
CA THR A 24 0.36 2.13 -8.34
C THR A 24 -1.07 1.59 -8.23
N LYS A 25 -2.01 2.42 -7.78
CA LYS A 25 -3.43 2.04 -7.70
C LYS A 25 -4.01 1.67 -9.07
N LYS A 26 -3.67 2.43 -10.11
CA LYS A 26 -4.07 2.14 -11.50
C LYS A 26 -3.57 0.76 -11.97
N TYR A 27 -2.38 0.37 -11.53
CA TYR A 27 -1.86 -0.98 -11.80
C TYR A 27 -2.66 -2.05 -11.04
N ALA A 28 -3.00 -1.78 -9.77
CA ALA A 28 -3.85 -2.68 -8.99
C ALA A 28 -5.25 -2.88 -9.60
N GLU A 29 -5.85 -1.82 -10.14
CA GLU A 29 -7.15 -1.86 -10.80
C GLU A 29 -7.12 -2.63 -12.13
N SER A 30 -6.04 -2.51 -12.88
CA SER A 30 -5.85 -3.27 -14.13
C SER A 30 -5.44 -4.73 -13.90
N HIS A 31 -4.78 -5.03 -12.77
CA HIS A 31 -4.28 -6.36 -12.42
C HIS A 31 -4.77 -6.82 -11.04
N PRO A 32 -6.09 -6.94 -10.83
CA PRO A 32 -6.66 -7.26 -9.52
C PRO A 32 -6.32 -8.70 -9.08
N LYS A 33 -6.03 -9.59 -10.03
CA LYS A 33 -5.72 -11.01 -9.75
C LYS A 33 -4.31 -11.20 -9.19
N THR A 34 -3.39 -10.28 -9.44
CA THR A 34 -1.96 -10.40 -9.08
C THR A 34 -1.47 -9.30 -8.16
N THR A 35 -2.39 -8.46 -7.66
CA THR A 35 -2.08 -7.33 -6.78
C THR A 35 -2.82 -7.48 -5.46
N ALA A 36 -2.11 -7.32 -4.34
CA ALA A 36 -2.66 -7.39 -3.00
C ALA A 36 -2.45 -6.06 -2.26
N TYR A 37 -3.31 -5.73 -1.30
CA TYR A 37 -3.19 -4.53 -0.48
C TYR A 37 -2.56 -4.87 0.87
N VAL A 38 -1.35 -4.35 1.12
CA VAL A 38 -0.73 -4.44 2.44
C VAL A 38 -1.19 -3.25 3.26
N THR A 39 -1.88 -3.52 4.37
CA THR A 39 -1.96 -2.59 5.48
C THR A 39 -0.77 -2.86 6.40
N PRO A 40 0.17 -1.92 6.57
CA PRO A 40 1.20 -2.08 7.58
C PRO A 40 0.50 -2.21 8.92
N LYS A 41 0.59 -3.40 9.54
CA LYS A 41 0.04 -3.61 10.87
C LYS A 41 0.79 -2.66 11.80
N LYS A 42 0.05 -1.77 12.45
CA LYS A 42 0.60 -0.88 13.47
C LYS A 42 1.03 -1.78 14.63
N HIS A 43 2.33 -2.01 14.74
CA HIS A 43 2.94 -2.57 15.95
C HIS A 43 2.88 -1.53 17.08
#